data_AF-A0A349ZXY3-F1
#
_entry.id   AF-A0A349ZXY3-F1
#
_cell.length_a   1.000
_cell.length_b   1.000
_cell.length_c   1.000
_cell.angle_alpha   90.00
_cell.angle_beta   90.00
_cell.angle_gamma   90.00
#
_symmetry.space_group_name_H-M   'P 1'
#
loop_
_entity.id
_entity.type
_entity.pdbx_description
1 polymer ?
#
loop_
_entity_poly.entity_id
_entity_poly.type
_entity_poly.pdbx_seq_one_letter_code
_entity_poly.pdbx_strand_id
1 'polypeptide(L)' 'MEGIKKQHLPTKICKTCGRPFTWRKKWEKVWEQVQYCSKKCKR' A
#
# COMPACT_ATOMS: atom_id res chain seq x y z
N MET A 1 -0.21 15.48 -25.01
CA MET A 1 -1.36 15.57 -24.07
C MET A 1 -1.13 14.52 -23.00
N GLU A 2 -0.75 14.98 -21.82
CA GLU A 2 -0.07 14.18 -20.79
C GLU A 2 -1.03 13.18 -20.16
N GLY A 3 -0.73 11.89 -20.35
CA GLY A 3 -1.50 10.80 -19.76
C GLY A 3 -1.51 10.93 -18.24
N ILE A 4 -2.69 10.97 -17.65
CA ILE A 4 -2.90 11.06 -16.20
C ILE A 4 -2.22 9.85 -15.54
N LYS A 5 -1.01 10.10 -15.04
CA LYS A 5 -0.16 9.12 -14.37
C LYS A 5 -0.89 8.65 -13.11
N LYS A 6 -1.31 7.39 -13.09
CA LYS A 6 -1.79 6.67 -11.88
C LYS A 6 -0.67 6.47 -10.82
N GLN A 7 0.31 7.39 -10.76
CA GLN A 7 1.58 7.26 -10.03
C GLN A 7 1.55 7.88 -8.62
N HIS A 8 0.44 8.49 -8.17
CA HIS A 8 0.38 9.18 -6.87
C HIS A 8 -0.24 8.36 -5.73
N LEU A 9 -0.48 7.06 -5.91
CA LEU A 9 -0.95 6.25 -4.80
C LEU A 9 0.18 6.07 -3.78
N PRO A 10 -0.05 6.36 -2.49
CA PRO A 10 0.98 6.24 -1.49
C PRO A 10 1.45 4.78 -1.43
N THR A 11 2.76 4.59 -1.47
CA THR A 11 3.38 3.28 -1.31
C THR A 11 3.97 3.18 0.10
N LYS A 12 3.87 2.00 0.70
CA LYS A 12 4.49 1.69 2.01
C LYS A 12 5.35 0.44 1.88
N ILE A 13 6.32 0.30 2.76
CA ILE A 13 7.13 -0.91 2.87
C ILE A 13 6.50 -1.87 3.87
N CYS A 14 6.36 -3.14 3.50
CA CYS A 14 5.88 -4.17 4.40
C CYS A 14 6.95 -4.49 5.46
N LYS A 15 6.62 -4.35 6.75
CA LYS A 15 7.56 -4.65 7.84
C LYS A 15 8.02 -6.11 7.91
N THR A 16 7.22 -7.05 7.39
CA THR A 16 7.53 -8.49 7.48
C THR A 16 8.37 -9.00 6.31
N CYS A 17 8.07 -8.55 5.09
CA CYS A 17 8.73 -9.06 3.88
C CYS A 17 9.58 -8.03 3.14
N GLY A 18 9.62 -6.78 3.60
CA GLY A 18 10.41 -5.69 3.00
C GLY A 18 9.92 -5.24 1.62
N ARG A 19 8.83 -5.81 1.10
CA ARG A 19 8.33 -5.48 -0.23
C ARG A 19 7.53 -4.17 -0.23
N PRO A 20 7.74 -3.28 -1.21
CA PRO A 20 6.89 -2.11 -1.40
C PRO A 20 5.50 -2.56 -1.83
N PHE A 21 4.48 -1.94 -1.26
CA PHE A 21 3.09 -2.19 -1.63
C PHE A 21 2.32 -0.87 -1.72
N THR A 22 1.49 -0.78 -2.75
CA THR A 22 0.70 0.42 -3.05
C THR A 22 -0.61 0.42 -2.29
N TRP A 23 -1.08 1.62 -1.91
CA TRP A 23 -2.41 1.84 -1.38
C TRP A 23 -3.50 1.11 -2.18
N ARG A 24 -4.47 0.55 -1.48
CA ARG A 24 -5.63 -0.13 -2.04
C ARG A 24 -6.89 0.48 -1.44
N LYS A 25 -7.97 0.57 -2.21
CA LYS A 25 -9.26 1.12 -1.76
C LYS A 25 -9.80 0.48 -0.48
N LYS A 26 -9.56 -0.82 -0.27
CA LYS A 26 -9.91 -1.53 0.98
C LYS A 26 -9.25 -0.98 2.25
N TRP A 27 -8.19 -0.18 2.09
CA TRP A 27 -7.43 0.40 3.19
C TRP A 27 -7.72 1.87 3.42
N GLU A 28 -8.68 2.47 2.69
CA GLU A 28 -9.02 3.89 2.82
C GLU A 28 -9.17 4.34 4.28
N LYS A 29 -9.87 3.56 5.12
CA LYS A 29 -10.12 3.88 6.53
C LYS A 29 -9.00 3.48 7.50
N VAL A 30 -8.06 2.63 7.08
CA VAL A 30 -7.07 2.00 7.96
C VAL A 30 -5.65 2.15 7.47
N TRP A 31 -5.42 2.92 6.40
CA TRP A 31 -4.13 3.01 5.71
C TRP A 31 -2.99 3.44 6.63
N GLU A 32 -3.26 4.32 7.59
CA GLU A 32 -2.28 4.74 8.59
C GLU A 32 -1.80 3.55 9.45
N GLN A 33 -2.70 2.65 9.81
CA GLN A 33 -2.40 1.44 10.59
C GLN A 33 -1.88 0.27 9.73
N VAL A 34 -2.01 0.32 8.41
CA VAL A 34 -1.56 -0.75 7.50
C VAL A 34 -0.04 -0.68 7.34
N GLN A 35 0.67 -1.63 7.96
CA GLN A 35 2.12 -1.80 7.89
C GLN A 35 2.56 -3.03 7.08
N TYR A 36 1.60 -3.80 6.57
CA TYR A 36 1.82 -5.11 5.95
C TYR A 36 1.13 -5.22 4.60
N CYS A 37 1.80 -5.82 3.61
CA CYS A 37 1.27 -5.93 2.26
C CYS A 37 0.05 -6.88 2.15
N SER A 38 -0.08 -7.84 3.05
CA SER A 38 -1.07 -8.92 3.02
C SER A 38 -1.43 -9.40 4.43
N LYS A 39 -2.59 -10.04 4.58
CA LYS A 39 -2.99 -10.71 5.84
C LYS A 39 -1.95 -11.73 6.30
N LYS A 40 -1.30 -12.45 5.36
CA LYS A 40 -0.20 -13.39 5.66
C LYS A 40 1.01 -12.74 6.35
N CYS A 41 1.29 -11.47 6.06
CA CYS A 41 2.39 -10.74 6.70
C CYS A 41 1.98 -10.10 8.03
N LYS A 42 0.67 -9.88 8.23
CA LYS A 42 0.11 -9.36 9.49
C LYS A 42 -0.11 -10.48 10.52
N ARG A 43 -0.46 -11.68 10.06
CA ARG A 43 -0.54 -12.89 10.89
C ARG A 43 0.85 -13.35 11.27
#